data_AF-A0A9N9J5E9-F1
#
_entry.id   AF-A0A9N9J5E9-F1
#
_cell.length_a   1.000
_cell.length_b   1.000
_cell.length_c   1.000
_cell.angle_alpha   90.00
_cell.angle_beta   90.00
_cell.angle_gamma   90.00
#
_symmetry.space_group_name_H-M   'P 1'
#
loop_
_entity.id
_entity.type
_entity.pdbx_description
1 polymer ?
#
loop_
_entity_poly.entity_id
_entity_poly.type
_entity_poly.pdbx_seq_one_letter_code
_entity_poly.pdbx_strand_id
1 'polypeptide(L)'
;HPILLRDFGVNEENKDPHSSCYRSVIINTSKEMPADFKDKRVVIVGCGNSAMDISVELSETASSQVYICVRREPKIEPSNCHPTMKTNFYERLSTGTLIVKPNIAQLNEDGSIEFMDGTKVENVDVVIYATGYQIEFPFLDRDIVCDKEVLKEFDEEYRENLVWLYKRMFPPKYPNIAFIGLVQLIGPIFPLAEMQARYVTSLIRGYIPPHPSIPEMHKEIRERQEFLQKSFYIAARHTIQGYYLPELDYLGCYPHPLQIIRKYGFSLYLKILFGVPNSFQYRLVGRQSWDGADDAIKVYNGCEPSKIKKS
;
A
#
# COMPACT_ATOMS: atom_id res chain seq x y z
N HIS A 1 18.85 -13.55 -0.41
CA HIS A 1 19.62 -12.40 0.09
C HIS A 1 19.83 -12.59 1.58
N PRO A 2 21.08 -12.52 2.07
CA PRO A 2 21.37 -12.83 3.46
C PRO A 2 20.61 -11.86 4.36
N ILE A 3 19.98 -12.41 5.39
CA ILE A 3 19.29 -11.67 6.46
C ILE A 3 20.34 -10.72 7.05
N LEU A 4 20.17 -9.42 6.82
CA LEU A 4 20.95 -8.40 7.50
C LEU A 4 20.40 -8.30 8.93
N LEU A 5 20.86 -9.20 9.80
CA LEU A 5 20.92 -8.94 11.24
C LEU A 5 21.91 -7.78 11.41
N ARG A 6 21.45 -6.54 11.24
CA ARG A 6 22.22 -5.38 11.67
C ARG A 6 22.07 -5.30 13.18
N ASP A 7 23.01 -5.90 13.91
CA ASP A 7 23.36 -5.41 15.24
C ASP A 7 23.81 -3.96 15.04
N PHE A 8 22.91 -3.01 15.28
CA PHE A 8 23.29 -1.61 15.34
C PHE A 8 23.99 -1.38 16.68
N GLY A 9 25.30 -1.62 16.71
CA GLY A 9 26.16 -0.77 17.52
C GLY A 9 26.08 0.65 16.97
N VAL A 10 25.97 1.64 17.85
CA VAL A 10 25.85 3.06 17.50
C VAL A 10 27.05 3.51 16.65
N ASN A 11 26.81 4.07 15.47
CA ASN A 11 27.79 4.79 14.66
C ASN A 11 27.21 6.11 14.12
N GLU A 12 28.09 7.05 13.74
CA GLU A 12 27.73 8.46 13.43
C GLU A 12 26.66 8.65 12.34
N GLU A 13 26.41 7.61 11.52
CA GLU A 13 25.41 7.61 10.46
C GLU A 13 23.99 7.29 10.94
N ASN A 14 23.81 6.78 12.17
CA ASN A 14 22.52 6.33 12.69
C ASN A 14 22.07 7.18 13.91
N LYS A 15 21.67 8.43 13.64
CA LYS A 15 21.13 9.37 14.66
C LYS A 15 19.65 9.10 15.00
N ASP A 16 19.30 7.87 15.33
CA ASP A 16 18.06 7.63 16.07
C ASP A 16 18.40 7.70 17.58
N PRO A 17 17.85 8.66 18.34
CA PRO A 17 18.13 8.83 19.78
C PRO A 17 17.69 7.61 20.63
N HIS A 18 17.02 6.63 20.05
CA HIS A 18 16.45 5.48 20.74
C HIS A 18 17.24 4.15 20.53
N SER A 19 18.32 4.15 19.76
CA SER A 19 18.96 2.89 19.30
C SER A 19 20.03 2.27 20.22
N SER A 20 20.46 2.94 21.29
CA SER A 20 21.65 2.52 22.06
C SER A 20 21.42 1.50 23.18
N CYS A 21 20.17 1.22 23.57
CA CYS A 21 19.86 0.47 24.80
C CYS A 21 19.28 -0.93 24.59
N TYR A 22 18.88 -1.29 23.37
CA TYR A 22 18.15 -2.54 23.08
C TYR A 22 18.66 -3.25 21.84
N ARG A 23 18.47 -4.57 21.83
CA ARG A 23 18.47 -5.35 20.59
C ARG A 23 17.22 -5.00 19.78
N SER A 24 17.36 -4.04 18.88
CA SER A 24 16.31 -3.66 17.92
C SER A 24 16.46 -4.45 16.62
N VAL A 25 15.34 -4.92 16.06
CA VAL A 25 15.32 -5.58 14.75
C VAL A 25 14.28 -4.88 13.89
N ILE A 26 14.67 -4.44 12.71
CA ILE A 26 13.71 -3.95 11.71
C ILE A 26 13.23 -5.17 10.93
N ILE A 27 11.97 -5.53 11.09
CA ILE A 27 11.34 -6.67 10.39
C ILE A 27 10.13 -6.10 9.67
N ASN A 28 10.16 -6.10 8.35
CA ASN A 28 9.11 -5.49 7.54
C ASN A 28 8.13 -6.52 6.98
N THR A 29 8.47 -7.82 7.03
CA THR A 29 7.58 -8.92 6.69
C THR A 29 7.78 -10.09 7.65
N SER A 30 6.74 -10.87 7.94
CA SER A 30 6.87 -12.00 8.88
C SER A 30 7.83 -13.09 8.38
N LYS A 31 8.06 -13.15 7.05
CA LYS A 31 9.05 -14.04 6.43
C LYS A 31 10.50 -13.74 6.82
N GLU A 32 10.78 -12.56 7.35
CA GLU A 32 12.10 -12.14 7.84
C GLU A 32 12.30 -12.49 9.31
N MET A 33 11.31 -13.09 9.99
CA MET A 33 11.40 -13.43 11.40
C MET A 33 12.47 -14.50 11.64
N PRO A 34 13.48 -14.24 12.50
CA PRO A 34 14.39 -15.28 12.96
C PRO A 34 13.65 -16.37 13.74
N ALA A 35 14.16 -17.61 13.64
CA ALA A 35 13.49 -18.81 14.14
C ALA A 35 13.37 -18.92 15.67
N ASP A 36 13.90 -17.98 16.45
CA ASP A 36 14.06 -18.15 17.91
C ASP A 36 13.54 -16.95 18.72
N PHE A 37 12.21 -16.79 18.76
CA PHE A 37 11.49 -15.85 19.62
C PHE A 37 10.89 -16.49 20.87
N LYS A 38 11.24 -17.75 21.14
CA LYS A 38 10.63 -18.53 22.21
C LYS A 38 10.89 -17.91 23.58
N ASP A 39 9.83 -17.80 24.36
CA ASP A 39 9.73 -17.22 25.70
C ASP A 39 10.10 -15.72 25.80
N LYS A 40 10.29 -15.04 24.67
CA LYS A 40 10.67 -13.62 24.64
C LYS A 40 9.48 -12.68 24.78
N ARG A 41 9.71 -11.53 25.39
CA ARG A 41 8.79 -10.39 25.42
C ARG A 41 9.12 -9.44 24.28
N VAL A 42 8.16 -9.24 23.39
CA VAL A 42 8.39 -8.50 22.14
C VAL A 42 7.48 -7.29 22.05
N VAL A 43 8.04 -6.15 21.66
CA VAL A 43 7.30 -4.91 21.38
C VAL A 43 7.41 -4.57 19.89
N ILE A 44 6.28 -4.43 19.21
CA ILE A 44 6.20 -4.13 17.78
C ILE A 44 5.75 -2.68 17.60
N VAL A 45 6.55 -1.87 16.92
CA VAL A 45 6.24 -0.47 16.61
C VAL A 45 5.59 -0.38 15.23
N GLY A 46 4.30 -0.03 15.20
CA GLY A 46 3.52 0.12 13.97
C GLY A 46 2.22 -0.68 13.99
N CYS A 47 1.28 -0.30 13.12
CA CYS A 47 -0.04 -0.94 12.98
C CYS A 47 -0.42 -1.12 11.50
N GLY A 48 0.57 -1.40 10.64
CA GLY A 48 0.34 -1.77 9.25
C GLY A 48 0.05 -3.28 9.10
N ASN A 49 -0.28 -3.72 7.88
CA ASN A 49 -0.50 -5.14 7.58
C ASN A 49 0.63 -6.04 8.08
N SER A 50 1.89 -5.65 7.82
CA SER A 50 3.07 -6.40 8.27
C SER A 50 3.16 -6.48 9.79
N ALA A 51 2.94 -5.38 10.50
CA ALA A 51 2.98 -5.35 11.96
C ALA A 51 1.94 -6.30 12.56
N MET A 52 0.73 -6.33 11.97
CA MET A 52 -0.33 -7.25 12.39
C MET A 52 0.04 -8.71 12.10
N ASP A 53 0.60 -9.01 10.93
CA ASP A 53 1.05 -10.37 10.60
C ASP A 53 2.12 -10.87 11.57
N ILE A 54 3.16 -10.06 11.76
CA ILE A 54 4.25 -10.35 12.70
C ILE A 54 3.69 -10.54 14.12
N SER A 55 2.74 -9.70 14.55
CA SER A 55 2.14 -9.81 15.88
C SER A 55 1.34 -11.10 16.09
N VAL A 56 0.58 -11.51 15.06
CA VAL A 56 -0.21 -12.75 15.12
C VAL A 56 0.73 -13.95 15.10
N GLU A 57 1.72 -13.97 14.22
CA GLU A 57 2.69 -15.06 14.11
C GLU A 57 3.53 -15.23 15.38
N LEU A 58 3.98 -14.12 15.99
CA LEU A 58 4.71 -14.13 17.27
C LEU A 58 3.84 -14.57 18.45
N SER A 59 2.56 -14.22 18.44
CA SER A 59 1.60 -14.65 19.46
C SER A 59 1.24 -16.13 19.34
N GLU A 60 1.43 -16.74 18.16
CA GLU A 60 1.19 -18.16 17.91
C GLU A 60 2.38 -19.04 18.29
N THR A 61 3.60 -18.58 18.00
CA THR A 61 4.75 -19.48 17.93
C THR A 61 5.66 -19.48 19.15
N ALA A 62 5.71 -18.41 19.97
CA ALA A 62 6.88 -18.32 20.84
C ALA A 62 6.87 -17.28 21.97
N SER A 63 6.17 -16.15 21.87
CA SER A 63 6.45 -15.04 22.81
C SER A 63 5.74 -15.22 24.15
N SER A 64 6.40 -14.90 25.27
CA SER A 64 5.75 -14.88 26.59
C SER A 64 4.67 -13.79 26.69
N GLN A 65 4.88 -12.68 25.97
CA GLN A 65 3.88 -11.63 25.75
C GLN A 65 4.25 -10.79 24.53
N VAL A 66 3.27 -10.44 23.68
CA VAL A 66 3.47 -9.52 22.55
C VAL A 66 2.73 -8.20 22.80
N TYR A 67 3.42 -7.09 22.53
CA TYR A 67 2.84 -5.75 22.54
C TYR A 67 2.90 -5.13 21.15
N ILE A 68 1.84 -4.43 20.75
CA ILE A 68 1.81 -3.64 19.51
C ILE A 68 1.57 -2.17 19.85
N CYS A 69 2.48 -1.30 19.39
CA CYS A 69 2.47 0.12 19.66
C CYS A 69 1.85 0.89 18.50
N VAL A 70 0.88 1.74 18.82
CA VAL A 70 0.20 2.57 17.83
C VAL A 70 0.41 4.06 18.14
N ARG A 71 0.99 4.79 17.19
CA ARG A 71 1.21 6.26 17.32
C ARG A 71 -0.11 7.04 17.25
N ARG A 72 -1.07 6.52 16.50
CA ARG A 72 -2.42 7.04 16.39
C ARG A 72 -3.35 5.84 16.55
N GLU A 73 -4.36 5.95 17.39
CA GLU A 73 -5.42 4.95 17.40
C GLU A 73 -5.97 4.83 15.97
N PRO A 74 -6.14 3.62 15.43
CA PRO A 74 -6.79 3.46 14.14
C PRO A 74 -8.21 4.00 14.30
N LYS A 75 -8.47 5.22 13.79
CA LYS A 75 -9.83 5.74 13.69
C LYS A 75 -10.62 4.69 12.91
N ILE A 76 -11.59 4.06 13.57
CA ILE A 76 -12.34 2.88 13.11
C ILE A 76 -13.25 3.20 11.90
N GLU A 77 -13.10 4.37 11.25
CA GLU A 77 -13.72 4.63 9.96
C GLU A 77 -12.94 3.88 8.86
N PRO A 78 -13.48 2.78 8.31
CA PRO A 78 -12.76 1.92 7.36
C PRO A 78 -12.44 2.63 6.04
N SER A 79 -13.01 3.82 5.82
CA SER A 79 -12.88 4.63 4.62
C SER A 79 -11.62 5.51 4.58
N ASN A 80 -11.04 5.87 5.72
CA ASN A 80 -10.00 6.93 5.79
C ASN A 80 -8.58 6.39 6.00
N CYS A 81 -8.41 5.07 5.89
CA CYS A 81 -7.12 4.39 5.90
C CYS A 81 -7.20 3.12 5.06
N HIS A 82 -6.05 2.58 4.63
CA HIS A 82 -6.05 1.25 4.02
C HIS A 82 -6.62 0.23 5.02
N PRO A 83 -7.74 -0.43 4.70
CA PRO A 83 -8.40 -1.30 5.64
C PRO A 83 -7.46 -2.45 6.00
N THR A 84 -7.18 -2.59 7.28
CA THR A 84 -6.36 -3.66 7.83
C THR A 84 -7.33 -4.57 8.58
N MET A 85 -7.71 -5.69 7.97
CA MET A 85 -8.65 -6.65 8.56
C MET A 85 -7.99 -8.04 8.58
N LYS A 86 -7.70 -8.55 9.79
CA LYS A 86 -7.29 -9.95 9.99
C LYS A 86 -8.08 -10.54 11.15
N THR A 87 -8.82 -11.61 10.88
CA THR A 87 -9.67 -12.27 11.87
C THR A 87 -8.88 -12.75 13.09
N ASN A 88 -7.71 -13.35 12.86
CA ASN A 88 -6.85 -13.86 13.93
C ASN A 88 -6.34 -12.72 14.83
N PHE A 89 -6.17 -11.50 14.31
CA PHE A 89 -5.71 -10.37 15.12
C PHE A 89 -6.68 -10.04 16.26
N TYR A 90 -7.98 -9.99 15.98
CA TYR A 90 -9.00 -9.72 17.00
C TYR A 90 -9.14 -10.86 18.02
N GLU A 91 -8.92 -12.10 17.60
CA GLU A 91 -8.88 -13.26 18.49
C GLU A 91 -7.69 -13.15 19.47
N ARG A 92 -6.51 -12.76 18.99
CA ARG A 92 -5.32 -12.57 19.83
C ARG A 92 -5.46 -11.42 20.82
N LEU A 93 -6.12 -10.34 20.43
CA LEU A 93 -6.48 -9.26 21.36
C LEU A 93 -7.43 -9.76 22.46
N SER A 94 -8.43 -10.56 22.10
CA SER A 94 -9.45 -11.06 23.03
C SER A 94 -8.89 -12.08 24.02
N THR A 95 -7.89 -12.87 23.61
CA THR A 95 -7.19 -13.83 24.48
C THR A 95 -6.11 -13.19 25.36
N GLY A 96 -5.79 -11.90 25.14
CA GLY A 96 -4.75 -11.19 25.89
C GLY A 96 -3.31 -11.55 25.49
N THR A 97 -3.13 -12.44 24.50
CA THR A 97 -1.82 -12.81 23.96
C THR A 97 -1.15 -11.65 23.21
N LEU A 98 -1.96 -10.72 22.69
CA LEU A 98 -1.54 -9.47 22.10
C LEU A 98 -2.13 -8.28 22.88
N ILE A 99 -1.27 -7.36 23.31
CA ILE A 99 -1.70 -6.15 24.04
C ILE A 99 -1.38 -4.91 23.21
N VAL A 100 -2.37 -4.05 22.99
CA VAL A 100 -2.17 -2.75 22.33
C VAL A 100 -1.64 -1.74 23.36
N LYS A 101 -0.61 -0.99 22.98
CA LYS A 101 -0.03 0.12 23.74
C LYS A 101 0.01 1.40 22.89
N PRO A 102 -0.03 2.58 23.52
CA PRO A 102 0.22 3.82 22.80
C PRO A 102 1.69 3.91 22.36
N ASN A 103 2.08 5.03 21.74
CA ASN A 103 3.45 5.20 21.29
C ASN A 103 4.46 5.07 22.44
N ILE A 104 5.68 4.68 22.11
CA ILE A 104 6.79 4.64 23.07
C ILE A 104 7.16 6.08 23.46
N ALA A 105 7.24 6.33 24.76
CA ALA A 105 7.75 7.58 25.32
C ALA A 105 9.25 7.50 25.54
N GLN A 106 9.73 6.39 26.13
CA GLN A 106 11.14 6.21 26.45
C GLN A 106 11.54 4.73 26.44
N LEU A 107 12.76 4.47 25.97
CA LEU A 107 13.46 3.19 26.06
C LEU A 107 14.53 3.31 27.15
N ASN A 108 14.42 2.53 28.22
CA ASN A 108 15.35 2.59 29.34
C ASN A 108 16.46 1.53 29.21
N GLU A 109 17.66 1.83 29.73
CA GLU A 109 18.82 0.91 29.71
C GLU A 109 18.61 -0.38 30.52
N ASP A 110 17.65 -0.39 31.46
CA ASP A 110 17.30 -1.53 32.30
C ASP A 110 16.45 -2.61 31.59
N GLY A 111 16.15 -2.43 30.29
CA GLY A 111 15.29 -3.34 29.54
C GLY A 111 13.79 -3.04 29.70
N SER A 112 13.42 -1.92 30.33
CA SER A 112 12.04 -1.43 30.37
C SER A 112 11.65 -0.35 29.34
N ILE A 113 10.41 -0.42 28.86
CA ILE A 113 9.82 0.52 27.91
C ILE A 113 8.67 1.26 28.57
N GLU A 114 8.72 2.59 28.52
CA GLU A 114 7.65 3.49 28.98
C GLU A 114 6.86 4.00 27.78
N PHE A 115 5.54 4.03 27.93
CA PHE A 115 4.61 4.46 26.90
C PHE A 115 3.99 5.82 27.23
N MET A 116 3.42 6.48 26.24
CA MET A 116 2.85 7.82 26.38
C MET A 116 1.66 7.91 27.37
N ASP A 117 1.03 6.79 27.73
CA ASP A 117 -0.01 6.73 28.77
C ASP A 117 0.57 6.60 30.20
N GLY A 118 1.89 6.64 30.35
CA GLY A 118 2.60 6.44 31.62
C GLY A 118 2.70 4.97 32.04
N THR A 119 2.20 4.03 31.23
CA THR A 119 2.39 2.61 31.51
C THR A 119 3.81 2.17 31.19
N LYS A 120 4.30 1.15 31.91
CA LYS A 120 5.65 0.62 31.78
C LYS A 120 5.60 -0.89 31.56
N VAL A 121 6.46 -1.39 30.68
CA VAL A 121 6.68 -2.82 30.46
C VAL A 121 8.16 -3.11 30.71
N GLU A 122 8.43 -3.98 31.67
CA GLU A 122 9.80 -4.38 32.03
C GLU A 122 10.29 -5.56 31.18
N ASN A 123 11.59 -5.87 31.22
CA ASN A 123 12.18 -7.07 30.62
C ASN A 123 11.77 -7.30 29.15
N VAL A 124 11.85 -6.26 28.31
CA VAL A 124 11.60 -6.38 26.87
C VAL A 124 12.87 -6.90 26.19
N ASP A 125 12.76 -8.08 25.58
CA ASP A 125 13.89 -8.73 24.92
C ASP A 125 14.16 -8.17 23.52
N VAL A 126 13.10 -7.80 22.79
CA VAL A 126 13.19 -7.36 21.40
C VAL A 126 12.18 -6.25 21.09
N VAL A 127 12.65 -5.22 20.40
CA VAL A 127 11.79 -4.21 19.76
C VAL A 127 11.83 -4.41 18.25
N ILE A 128 10.67 -4.58 17.64
CA ILE A 128 10.50 -4.75 16.20
C ILE A 128 9.91 -3.48 15.60
N TYR A 129 10.64 -2.83 14.68
CA TYR A 129 10.11 -1.69 13.94
C TYR A 129 9.46 -2.16 12.64
N ALA A 130 8.13 -2.06 12.58
CA ALA A 130 7.30 -2.36 11.41
C ALA A 130 6.60 -1.07 10.94
N THR A 131 7.40 -0.01 10.75
CA THR A 131 6.95 1.37 10.49
C THR A 131 6.66 1.67 9.02
N GLY A 132 6.90 0.71 8.12
CA GLY A 132 6.62 0.83 6.69
C GLY A 132 7.89 0.88 5.85
N TYR A 133 7.76 1.33 4.60
CA TYR A 133 8.85 1.40 3.64
C TYR A 133 9.04 2.83 3.14
N GLN A 134 10.28 3.16 2.79
CA GLN A 134 10.63 4.38 2.08
C GLN A 134 10.72 4.11 0.58
N ILE A 135 10.28 5.08 -0.23
CA ILE A 135 10.35 5.01 -1.68
C ILE A 135 11.70 5.60 -2.11
N GLU A 136 12.61 4.74 -2.57
CA GLU A 136 13.92 5.15 -3.07
C GLU A 136 14.26 4.44 -4.38
N PHE A 137 14.89 5.18 -5.30
CA PHE A 137 15.40 4.67 -6.56
C PHE A 137 16.90 4.99 -6.63
N PRO A 138 17.81 4.10 -6.15
CA PRO A 138 19.25 4.41 -6.05
C PRO A 138 19.93 4.74 -7.39
N PHE A 139 19.29 4.35 -8.50
CA PHE A 139 19.75 4.59 -9.86
C PHE A 139 19.15 5.85 -10.50
N LEU A 140 18.30 6.61 -9.78
CA LEU A 140 17.57 7.74 -10.33
C LEU A 140 17.57 8.93 -9.34
N ASP A 141 17.90 10.12 -9.83
CA ASP A 141 17.87 11.31 -9.00
C ASP A 141 16.46 11.58 -8.45
N ARG A 142 16.38 11.85 -7.14
CA ARG A 142 15.10 12.10 -6.45
C ARG A 142 14.30 13.26 -7.04
N ASP A 143 14.98 14.24 -7.63
CA ASP A 143 14.36 15.40 -8.32
C ASP A 143 13.51 15.00 -9.54
N ILE A 144 13.77 13.82 -10.12
CA ILE A 144 12.97 13.25 -11.21
C ILE A 144 11.62 12.76 -10.69
N VAL A 145 11.58 12.23 -9.47
CA VAL A 145 10.36 11.69 -8.85
C VAL A 145 9.54 12.80 -8.20
N CYS A 146 10.20 13.73 -7.51
CA CYS A 146 9.58 14.89 -6.88
C CYS A 146 10.56 16.05 -6.83
N ASP A 147 10.15 17.20 -7.39
CA ASP A 147 10.94 18.43 -7.39
C ASP A 147 11.22 18.89 -5.94
N LYS A 148 12.46 19.30 -5.67
CA LYS A 148 12.87 19.82 -4.36
C LYS A 148 12.06 21.04 -3.92
N GLU A 149 11.63 21.91 -4.84
CA GLU A 149 10.82 23.07 -4.48
C GLU A 149 9.41 22.66 -4.05
N VAL A 150 8.83 21.65 -4.71
CA VAL A 150 7.54 21.07 -4.33
C VAL A 150 7.63 20.42 -2.95
N LEU A 151 8.74 19.71 -2.64
CA LEU A 151 8.92 19.08 -1.33
C LEU A 151 8.86 20.08 -0.16
N LYS A 152 9.22 21.35 -0.38
CA LYS A 152 9.17 22.40 0.66
C LYS A 152 7.74 22.84 0.99
N GLU A 153 6.77 22.52 0.14
CA GLU A 153 5.36 22.87 0.35
C GLU A 153 4.65 21.94 1.35
N PHE A 154 5.27 20.81 1.71
CA PHE A 154 4.64 19.75 2.52
C PHE A 154 5.40 19.50 3.83
N ASP A 155 4.66 19.04 4.85
CA ASP A 155 5.21 18.68 6.15
C ASP A 155 6.30 17.59 6.06
N GLU A 156 7.21 17.58 7.05
CA GLU A 156 8.38 16.69 7.05
C GLU A 156 8.03 15.20 6.96
N GLU A 157 6.94 14.77 7.60
CA GLU A 157 6.46 13.38 7.55
C GLU A 157 5.83 13.04 6.19
N TYR A 158 5.25 14.02 5.49
CA TYR A 158 4.59 13.77 4.20
C TYR A 158 5.60 13.76 3.04
N ARG A 159 6.65 14.59 3.10
CA ARG A 159 7.70 14.68 2.07
C ARG A 159 8.55 13.42 1.94
N GLU A 160 8.62 12.57 2.96
CA GLU A 160 9.47 11.36 2.94
C GLU A 160 9.21 10.46 1.73
N ASN A 161 7.94 10.22 1.42
CA ASN A 161 7.50 9.36 0.33
C ASN A 161 6.67 10.12 -0.72
N LEU A 162 6.75 11.45 -0.75
CA LEU A 162 6.00 12.24 -1.73
C LEU A 162 6.55 11.98 -3.14
N VAL A 163 5.62 11.75 -4.07
CA VAL A 163 5.92 11.62 -5.50
C VAL A 163 5.09 12.64 -6.29
N TRP A 164 5.72 13.28 -7.27
CA TRP A 164 5.10 14.34 -8.08
C TRP A 164 5.00 13.92 -9.54
N LEU A 165 4.14 12.93 -9.78
CA LEU A 165 4.03 12.23 -11.06
C LEU A 165 2.63 12.38 -11.65
N TYR A 166 2.55 12.81 -12.90
CA TYR A 166 1.31 12.85 -13.67
C TYR A 166 0.76 11.43 -13.79
N LYS A 167 -0.50 11.23 -13.38
CA LYS A 167 -1.17 9.91 -13.29
C LYS A 167 -0.41 8.86 -12.46
N ARG A 168 0.49 9.30 -11.56
CA ARG A 168 1.45 8.45 -10.82
C ARG A 168 2.40 7.66 -11.73
N MET A 169 2.67 8.18 -12.93
CA MET A 169 3.47 7.50 -13.95
C MET A 169 4.55 8.39 -14.53
N PHE A 170 4.27 9.66 -14.85
CA PHE A 170 5.18 10.48 -15.65
C PHE A 170 5.66 11.71 -14.87
N PRO A 171 6.98 11.91 -14.72
CA PRO A 171 7.52 13.18 -14.28
C PRO A 171 7.16 14.30 -15.27
N PRO A 172 6.59 15.43 -14.84
CA PRO A 172 6.22 16.52 -15.76
C PRO A 172 7.41 17.07 -16.56
N LYS A 173 8.62 17.09 -15.98
CA LYS A 173 9.85 17.55 -16.63
C LYS A 173 10.48 16.50 -17.58
N TYR A 174 10.22 15.22 -17.36
CA TYR A 174 10.88 14.11 -18.04
C TYR A 174 9.85 13.14 -18.65
N PRO A 175 9.20 13.52 -19.77
CA PRO A 175 8.09 12.75 -20.35
C PRO A 175 8.51 11.41 -20.97
N ASN A 176 9.82 11.17 -21.11
CA ASN A 176 10.40 9.92 -21.61
C ASN A 176 10.64 8.87 -20.51
N ILE A 177 10.35 9.20 -19.24
CA ILE A 177 10.45 8.29 -18.09
C ILE A 177 9.04 7.95 -17.62
N ALA A 178 8.77 6.66 -17.40
CA ALA A 178 7.49 6.19 -16.89
C ALA A 178 7.70 5.22 -15.72
N PHE A 179 6.94 5.44 -14.64
CA PHE A 179 6.83 4.55 -13.50
C PHE A 179 5.59 3.69 -13.65
N ILE A 180 5.73 2.39 -13.39
CA ILE A 180 4.64 1.41 -13.42
C ILE A 180 4.58 0.75 -12.05
N GLY A 181 3.38 0.71 -11.46
CA GLY A 181 3.15 0.13 -10.14
C GLY A 181 3.51 1.03 -8.96
N LEU A 182 3.87 2.31 -9.18
CA LEU A 182 4.17 3.25 -8.09
C LEU A 182 2.87 3.84 -7.51
N VAL A 183 2.10 2.98 -6.84
CA VAL A 183 0.76 3.28 -6.31
C VAL A 183 0.41 2.32 -5.19
N GLN A 184 -0.24 2.81 -4.14
CA GLN A 184 -0.83 2.00 -3.09
C GLN A 184 -2.35 2.01 -3.23
N LEU A 185 -2.91 0.90 -3.70
CA LEU A 185 -4.30 0.83 -4.10
C LEU A 185 -5.18 0.22 -3.00
N ILE A 186 -6.42 0.69 -2.88
CA ILE A 186 -7.50 -0.13 -2.29
C ILE A 186 -7.96 -1.12 -3.37
N GLY A 187 -7.24 -2.24 -3.49
CA GLY A 187 -7.47 -3.28 -4.49
C GLY A 187 -6.16 -3.93 -4.96
N PRO A 188 -6.24 -4.84 -5.96
CA PRO A 188 -5.06 -5.50 -6.50
C PRO A 188 -4.22 -4.54 -7.37
N ILE A 189 -2.91 -4.52 -7.15
CA ILE A 189 -1.97 -3.71 -7.96
C ILE A 189 -1.79 -4.26 -9.38
N PHE A 190 -1.89 -5.58 -9.58
CA PHE A 190 -1.53 -6.22 -10.85
C PHE A 190 -2.34 -5.71 -12.05
N PRO A 191 -3.68 -5.60 -11.98
CA PRO A 191 -4.42 -5.09 -13.12
C PRO A 191 -4.19 -3.60 -13.35
N LEU A 192 -3.90 -2.83 -12.29
CA LEU A 192 -3.53 -1.42 -12.45
C LEU A 192 -2.17 -1.30 -13.15
N ALA A 193 -1.16 -2.08 -12.75
CA ALA A 193 0.14 -2.10 -13.40
C ALA A 193 0.04 -2.54 -14.87
N GLU A 194 -0.81 -3.53 -15.18
CA GLU A 194 -1.14 -3.91 -16.56
C GLU A 194 -1.71 -2.73 -17.35
N MET A 195 -2.67 -2.00 -16.76
CA MET A 195 -3.30 -0.85 -17.39
C MET A 195 -2.33 0.32 -17.61
N GLN A 196 -1.46 0.60 -16.64
CA GLN A 196 -0.37 1.56 -16.77
C GLN A 196 0.57 1.16 -17.91
N ALA A 197 0.95 -0.12 -18.02
CA ALA A 197 1.78 -0.61 -19.13
C ALA A 197 1.09 -0.46 -20.49
N ARG A 198 -0.22 -0.75 -20.59
CA ARG A 198 -1.01 -0.52 -21.80
C ARG A 198 -1.06 0.96 -22.20
N TYR A 199 -1.13 1.86 -21.22
CA TYR A 199 -1.11 3.30 -21.42
C TYR A 199 0.24 3.78 -21.95
N VAL A 200 1.36 3.43 -21.28
CA VAL A 200 2.72 3.78 -21.71
C VAL A 200 2.99 3.30 -23.13
N THR A 201 2.71 2.02 -23.42
CA THR A 201 2.97 1.45 -24.75
C THR A 201 2.09 2.06 -25.83
N SER A 202 0.86 2.48 -25.50
CA SER A 202 0.00 3.21 -26.42
C SER A 202 0.50 4.62 -26.72
N LEU A 203 1.04 5.31 -25.70
CA LEU A 203 1.65 6.63 -25.85
C LEU A 203 2.89 6.58 -26.72
N ILE A 204 3.83 5.67 -26.43
CA ILE A 204 5.11 5.52 -27.16
C ILE A 204 4.86 5.25 -28.65
N ARG A 205 3.82 4.48 -28.96
CA ARG A 205 3.44 4.13 -30.33
C ARG A 205 2.53 5.15 -31.01
N GLY A 206 2.12 6.21 -30.32
CA GLY A 206 1.27 7.27 -30.87
C GLY A 206 -0.20 6.89 -31.10
N TYR A 207 -0.71 5.87 -30.40
CA TYR A 207 -2.13 5.48 -30.50
C TYR A 207 -3.06 6.32 -29.63
N ILE A 208 -2.50 7.07 -28.68
CA ILE A 208 -3.22 8.02 -27.84
C ILE A 208 -2.56 9.40 -27.97
N PRO A 209 -3.29 10.50 -27.68
CA PRO A 209 -2.73 11.84 -27.72
C PRO A 209 -1.50 11.97 -26.80
N PRO A 210 -0.56 12.87 -27.14
CA PRO A 210 0.55 13.19 -26.25
C PRO A 210 0.05 13.77 -24.93
N HIS A 211 0.95 13.84 -23.95
CA HIS A 211 0.65 14.46 -22.66
C HIS A 211 0.15 15.90 -22.82
N PRO A 212 -0.72 16.36 -21.89
CA PRO A 212 -1.10 17.76 -21.83
C PRO A 212 0.10 18.64 -21.46
N SER A 213 -0.09 19.96 -21.44
CA SER A 213 0.98 20.89 -21.10
C SER A 213 1.50 20.67 -19.66
N ILE A 214 2.76 21.03 -19.41
CA ILE A 214 3.38 20.91 -18.07
C ILE A 214 2.54 21.58 -16.96
N PRO A 215 1.99 22.81 -17.17
CA PRO A 215 1.11 23.43 -16.18
C PRO A 215 -0.16 22.62 -15.89
N GLU A 216 -0.78 22.02 -16.90
CA GLU A 216 -1.95 21.16 -16.73
C GLU A 216 -1.62 19.88 -15.97
N MET A 217 -0.46 19.27 -16.25
CA MET A 217 0.02 18.12 -15.49
C MET A 217 0.21 18.47 -14.02
N HIS A 218 0.84 19.61 -13.71
CA HIS A 218 1.01 20.08 -12.34
C HIS A 218 -0.32 20.36 -11.64
N LYS A 219 -1.30 20.92 -12.35
CA LYS A 219 -2.64 21.13 -11.83
C LYS A 219 -3.32 19.82 -11.43
N GLU A 220 -3.32 18.82 -12.31
CA GLU A 220 -3.93 17.50 -12.03
C GLU A 220 -3.24 16.80 -10.85
N ILE A 221 -1.90 16.89 -10.75
CA ILE A 221 -1.14 16.34 -9.62
C ILE A 221 -1.53 17.04 -8.32
N ARG A 222 -1.62 18.38 -8.31
CA ARG A 222 -1.95 19.16 -7.11
C ARG A 222 -3.38 18.87 -6.63
N GLU A 223 -4.36 18.91 -7.53
CA GLU A 223 -5.76 18.55 -7.23
C GLU A 223 -5.86 17.14 -6.62
N ARG A 224 -5.05 16.19 -7.14
CA ARG A 224 -4.96 14.85 -6.58
C ARG A 224 -4.38 14.84 -5.17
N GLN A 225 -3.26 15.52 -4.93
CA GLN A 225 -2.64 15.55 -3.61
C GLN A 225 -3.55 16.20 -2.57
N GLU A 226 -4.25 17.28 -2.94
CA GLU A 226 -5.27 17.90 -2.08
C GLU A 226 -6.43 16.95 -1.77
N PHE A 227 -6.88 16.17 -2.77
CA PHE A 227 -7.89 15.14 -2.55
C PHE A 227 -7.38 14.05 -1.58
N LEU A 228 -6.14 13.57 -1.75
CA LEU A 228 -5.57 12.56 -0.87
C LEU A 228 -5.42 13.06 0.57
N GLN A 229 -4.99 14.30 0.78
CA GLN A 229 -4.89 14.91 2.12
C GLN A 229 -6.24 15.11 2.80
N LYS A 230 -7.31 15.29 2.03
CA LYS A 230 -8.68 15.38 2.56
C LYS A 230 -9.28 14.00 2.87
N SER A 231 -8.98 13.00 2.04
CA SER A 231 -9.54 11.64 2.15
C SER A 231 -8.79 10.75 3.14
N PHE A 232 -7.48 10.98 3.31
CA PHE A 232 -6.63 10.20 4.20
C PHE A 232 -5.89 11.12 5.15
N TYR A 233 -5.65 10.64 6.37
CA TYR A 233 -4.82 11.41 7.29
C TYR A 233 -3.38 11.51 6.76
N ILE A 234 -2.69 12.61 7.11
CA ILE A 234 -1.34 12.93 6.66
C ILE A 234 -0.33 11.94 7.27
N ALA A 235 0.33 11.17 6.40
CA ALA A 235 1.47 10.30 6.70
C ALA A 235 2.20 9.88 5.42
N ALA A 236 3.50 9.56 5.53
CA ALA A 236 4.35 9.10 4.42
C ALA A 236 3.74 7.93 3.63
N ARG A 237 3.03 7.02 4.31
CA ARG A 237 2.41 5.84 3.68
C ARG A 237 1.16 6.14 2.83
N HIS A 238 0.69 7.39 2.82
CA HIS A 238 -0.54 7.77 2.12
C HIS A 238 -0.32 8.70 0.92
N THR A 239 0.93 8.97 0.55
CA THR A 239 1.31 9.88 -0.55
C THR A 239 1.00 9.33 -1.93
N ILE A 240 0.85 8.00 -2.06
CA ILE A 240 0.64 7.29 -3.33
C ILE A 240 -0.69 6.53 -3.38
N GLN A 241 -1.66 6.92 -2.56
CA GLN A 241 -2.95 6.22 -2.52
C GLN A 241 -3.75 6.34 -3.83
N GLY A 242 -4.57 5.32 -4.09
CA GLY A 242 -5.42 5.27 -5.28
C GLY A 242 -6.66 4.41 -5.12
N TYR A 243 -7.65 4.68 -5.97
CA TYR A 243 -8.83 3.84 -6.16
C TYR A 243 -8.76 3.12 -7.51
N TYR A 244 -9.16 1.85 -7.52
CA TYR A 244 -8.98 0.94 -8.66
C TYR A 244 -9.69 1.38 -9.96
N LEU A 245 -10.92 1.90 -9.87
CA LEU A 245 -11.85 1.93 -11.01
C LEU A 245 -12.03 3.28 -11.75
N PRO A 246 -11.93 4.48 -11.14
CA PRO A 246 -12.20 5.73 -11.86
C PRO A 246 -11.04 6.27 -12.70
N GLU A 247 -9.81 5.80 -12.46
CA GLU A 247 -8.58 6.47 -12.92
C GLU A 247 -8.04 5.89 -14.24
N LEU A 248 -8.83 5.12 -14.98
CA LEU A 248 -8.32 4.24 -16.04
C LEU A 248 -8.98 4.38 -17.42
N ASP A 249 -9.91 5.31 -17.63
CA ASP A 249 -10.51 5.51 -18.97
C ASP A 249 -9.62 6.31 -19.96
N TYR A 250 -8.30 6.32 -19.76
CA TYR A 250 -7.39 6.95 -20.72
C TYR A 250 -7.16 6.12 -21.99
N LEU A 251 -7.55 4.84 -21.95
CA LEU A 251 -7.38 3.88 -23.06
C LEU A 251 -8.68 3.62 -23.84
N GLY A 252 -9.79 4.25 -23.46
CA GLY A 252 -11.11 4.00 -24.05
C GLY A 252 -11.59 2.55 -23.87
N CYS A 253 -11.10 1.88 -22.83
CA CYS A 253 -11.48 0.50 -22.49
C CYS A 253 -12.41 0.43 -21.27
N TYR A 254 -12.88 1.58 -20.76
CA TYR A 254 -13.88 1.59 -19.71
C TYR A 254 -15.21 1.02 -20.24
N PRO A 255 -15.86 0.10 -19.51
CA PRO A 255 -17.09 -0.55 -19.94
C PRO A 255 -18.30 0.38 -19.82
N HIS A 256 -18.39 1.39 -20.69
CA HIS A 256 -19.49 2.37 -20.68
C HIS A 256 -20.86 1.67 -20.88
N PRO A 257 -21.89 2.01 -20.08
CA PRO A 257 -23.17 1.29 -20.05
C PRO A 257 -23.80 1.06 -21.44
N LEU A 258 -23.96 2.13 -22.22
CA LEU A 258 -24.59 2.05 -23.55
C LEU A 258 -23.79 1.18 -24.53
N GLN A 259 -22.45 1.25 -24.46
CA GLN A 259 -21.56 0.48 -25.32
C GLN A 259 -21.66 -1.02 -25.01
N ILE A 260 -21.64 -1.38 -23.72
CA ILE A 260 -21.76 -2.77 -23.29
C ILE A 260 -23.14 -3.33 -23.60
N ILE A 261 -24.22 -2.60 -23.31
CA ILE A 261 -25.59 -3.07 -23.58
C ILE A 261 -25.78 -3.33 -25.07
N ARG A 262 -25.27 -2.46 -25.94
CA ARG A 262 -25.38 -2.62 -27.40
C ARG A 262 -24.57 -3.79 -27.94
N LYS A 263 -23.36 -4.04 -27.42
CA LYS A 263 -22.45 -5.06 -27.96
C LYS A 263 -22.65 -6.45 -27.33
N TYR A 264 -22.95 -6.52 -26.04
CA TYR A 264 -22.98 -7.76 -25.26
C TYR A 264 -24.34 -8.02 -24.56
N GLY A 265 -25.29 -7.08 -24.66
CA GLY A 265 -26.62 -7.21 -24.09
C GLY A 265 -26.73 -6.78 -22.64
N PHE A 266 -27.98 -6.51 -22.23
CA PHE A 266 -28.31 -6.03 -20.88
C PHE A 266 -27.91 -7.02 -19.77
N SER A 267 -27.94 -8.32 -20.06
CA SER A 267 -27.56 -9.37 -19.10
C SER A 267 -26.08 -9.33 -18.69
N LEU A 268 -25.16 -9.00 -19.60
CA LEU A 268 -23.75 -8.83 -19.24
C LEU A 268 -23.54 -7.52 -18.47
N TYR A 269 -24.21 -6.44 -18.89
CA TYR A 269 -24.14 -5.16 -18.19
C TYR A 269 -24.58 -5.27 -16.71
N LEU A 270 -25.67 -5.98 -16.42
CA LEU A 270 -26.11 -6.22 -15.05
C LEU A 270 -25.05 -6.97 -14.21
N LYS A 271 -24.29 -7.91 -14.81
CA LYS A 271 -23.20 -8.61 -14.12
C LYS A 271 -22.00 -7.72 -13.86
N ILE A 272 -21.71 -6.77 -14.75
CA ILE A 272 -20.66 -5.77 -14.52
C ILE A 272 -21.07 -4.83 -13.39
N LEU A 273 -22.34 -4.43 -13.36
CA LEU A 273 -22.87 -3.47 -12.39
C LEU A 273 -23.05 -4.06 -10.99
N PHE A 274 -23.60 -5.26 -10.89
CA PHE A 274 -23.96 -5.90 -9.61
C PHE A 274 -23.07 -7.08 -9.21
N GLY A 275 -22.19 -7.53 -10.12
CA GLY A 275 -21.23 -8.58 -9.83
C GLY A 275 -19.92 -8.05 -9.24
N VAL A 276 -18.97 -8.96 -9.02
CA VAL A 276 -17.64 -8.62 -8.53
C VAL A 276 -16.87 -7.88 -9.63
N PRO A 277 -16.37 -6.66 -9.36
CA PRO A 277 -15.48 -5.95 -10.27
C PRO A 277 -14.22 -6.77 -10.54
N ASN A 278 -13.93 -7.01 -11.82
CA ASN A 278 -12.78 -7.80 -12.24
C ASN A 278 -12.04 -7.14 -13.42
N SER A 279 -10.77 -7.49 -13.59
CA SER A 279 -9.92 -6.90 -14.62
C SER A 279 -10.38 -7.21 -16.05
N PHE A 280 -11.11 -8.31 -16.27
CA PHE A 280 -11.62 -8.70 -17.57
C PHE A 280 -12.58 -7.66 -18.18
N GLN A 281 -13.26 -6.87 -17.34
CA GLN A 281 -14.14 -5.77 -17.78
C GLN A 281 -13.40 -4.77 -18.70
N TYR A 282 -12.12 -4.49 -18.41
CA TYR A 282 -11.27 -3.59 -19.19
C TYR A 282 -10.65 -4.23 -20.45
N ARG A 283 -11.06 -5.46 -20.76
CA ARG A 283 -10.70 -6.21 -21.97
C ARG A 283 -11.93 -6.48 -22.87
N LEU A 284 -13.12 -6.01 -22.51
CA LEU A 284 -14.32 -6.12 -23.36
C LEU A 284 -14.27 -5.20 -24.58
N VAL A 285 -13.75 -3.99 -24.39
CA VAL A 285 -13.77 -2.92 -25.40
C VAL A 285 -12.45 -2.18 -25.42
N GLY A 286 -12.25 -1.38 -26.46
CA GLY A 286 -11.04 -0.62 -26.67
C GLY A 286 -9.88 -1.47 -27.20
N ARG A 287 -8.71 -0.85 -27.22
CA ARG A 287 -7.50 -1.47 -27.77
C ARG A 287 -7.05 -2.68 -26.94
N GLN A 288 -6.58 -3.74 -27.60
CA GLN A 288 -6.17 -5.00 -26.96
C GLN A 288 -7.32 -5.64 -26.16
N SER A 289 -8.55 -5.54 -26.66
CA SER A 289 -9.66 -6.37 -26.17
C SER A 289 -9.33 -7.86 -26.30
N TRP A 290 -9.94 -8.68 -25.45
CA TRP A 290 -9.77 -10.12 -25.46
C TRP A 290 -11.13 -10.79 -25.67
N ASP A 291 -11.22 -11.67 -26.67
CA ASP A 291 -12.48 -12.30 -27.05
C ASP A 291 -13.07 -13.18 -25.94
N GLY A 292 -12.25 -13.72 -25.04
CA GLY A 292 -12.72 -14.51 -23.89
C GLY A 292 -13.16 -13.70 -22.67
N ALA A 293 -13.14 -12.35 -22.74
CA ALA A 293 -13.39 -11.50 -21.58
C ALA A 293 -14.84 -11.60 -21.07
N ASP A 294 -15.83 -11.70 -21.97
CA ASP A 294 -17.23 -11.80 -21.56
C ASP A 294 -17.54 -13.15 -20.90
N ASP A 295 -16.98 -14.24 -21.43
CA ASP A 295 -17.09 -15.56 -20.83
C ASP A 295 -16.40 -15.64 -19.47
N ALA A 296 -15.21 -15.06 -19.33
CA ALA A 296 -14.53 -14.97 -18.04
C ALA A 296 -15.38 -14.21 -17.00
N ILE A 297 -16.01 -13.09 -17.37
CA ILE A 297 -16.90 -12.32 -16.49
C ILE A 297 -18.11 -13.14 -16.07
N LYS A 298 -18.72 -13.89 -17.01
CA LYS A 298 -19.86 -14.77 -16.73
C LYS A 298 -19.45 -15.85 -15.74
N VAL A 299 -18.34 -16.55 -15.98
CA VAL A 299 -17.84 -17.62 -15.09
C VAL A 299 -17.55 -17.08 -13.69
N TYR A 300 -16.83 -15.96 -13.60
CA TYR A 300 -16.43 -15.38 -12.32
C TYR A 300 -17.64 -14.90 -11.48
N ASN A 301 -18.69 -14.43 -12.14
CA ASN A 301 -19.93 -14.00 -11.49
C ASN A 301 -21.01 -15.10 -11.44
N GLY A 302 -20.61 -16.37 -11.48
CA GLY A 302 -21.50 -17.50 -11.16
C GLY A 302 -22.40 -18.00 -12.29
N CYS A 303 -22.08 -17.72 -13.55
CA CYS A 303 -22.58 -18.57 -14.64
C CYS A 303 -21.69 -19.80 -14.74
N GLU A 304 -22.17 -20.95 -14.27
CA GLU A 304 -21.51 -22.22 -14.60
C GLU A 304 -21.39 -22.35 -16.13
N PRO A 305 -20.17 -22.58 -16.67
CA PRO A 305 -19.98 -22.89 -18.08
C PRO A 305 -20.56 -24.25 -18.48
N SER A 306 -21.10 -25.02 -17.52
CA SER A 306 -21.74 -26.33 -17.70
C SER A 306 -22.98 -26.32 -18.62
N LYS A 307 -23.52 -25.14 -18.98
CA LYS A 307 -24.64 -25.00 -19.93
C LYS A 307 -24.24 -24.55 -21.33
N ILE A 308 -22.94 -24.44 -21.64
CA ILE A 308 -22.46 -24.11 -22.99
C ILE A 308 -21.90 -25.39 -23.62
N LYS A 309 -22.73 -26.02 -24.49
CA LYS A 309 -22.60 -27.29 -25.24
C LYS A 309 -23.17 -28.56 -24.58
N LYS A 310 -24.49 -28.75 -24.74
CA LYS A 310 -25.11 -29.80 -25.60
C LYS A 310 -26.64 -29.79 -25.46
N SER A 311 -27.33 -29.20 -26.44
CA SER A 311 -28.57 -29.70 -27.06
C SER A 311 -28.79 -28.92 -28.35
#